data_AF-A0A968TVB3-F1
#
_entry.id   AF-A0A968TVB3-F1
#
_cell.length_a   1.000
_cell.length_b   1.000
_cell.length_c   1.000
_cell.angle_alpha   90.00
_cell.angle_beta   90.00
_cell.angle_gamma   90.00
#
_symmetry.space_group_name_H-M   'P 1'
#
loop_
_entity.id
_entity.type
_entity.pdbx_description
1 polymer ?
#
loop_
_entity_poly.entity_id
_entity_poly.type
_entity_poly.pdbx_seq_one_letter_code
_entity_poly.pdbx_strand_id
1 'polypeptide(L)'
;MADPEGEPLVEGVAGSGDDFMIGQQAPEALPEEVVAAVSSLYSRARELLGPVRLEWVHDGRQPWVLQLHRGATETVGRVIYPGEASRYRRFEVSGGLEALRASIAEVAATGEGIVLVGQVGVTSHFGDVLRKAQIPSRLEEPG
;
A
#
# COMPACT_ATOMS: atom_id res chain seq x y z
N MET A 1 0.75 0.53 8.02
CA MET A 1 2.08 0.15 7.48
C MET A 1 3.08 1.01 8.21
N ALA A 2 4.26 0.52 8.58
CA ALA A 2 5.31 1.34 9.20
C ALA A 2 6.50 1.47 8.24
N ASP A 3 7.10 2.65 8.22
CA ASP A 3 8.38 2.94 7.59
C ASP A 3 9.53 2.24 8.38
N PRO A 4 10.80 2.29 7.92
CA PRO A 4 11.90 1.62 8.61
C PRO A 4 12.20 2.16 10.02
N GLU A 5 11.66 3.32 10.40
CA GLU A 5 11.80 3.94 11.72
C GLU A 5 10.64 3.53 12.65
N GLY A 6 9.66 2.79 12.13
CA GLY A 6 8.49 2.32 12.86
C GLY A 6 7.31 3.28 12.81
N GLU A 7 7.43 4.40 12.09
CA GLU A 7 6.40 5.42 11.93
C GLU A 7 5.38 4.97 10.88
N PRO A 8 4.08 5.10 11.12
CA PRO A 8 3.10 4.63 10.17
C PRO A 8 3.13 5.43 8.87
N LEU A 9 3.21 4.76 7.72
CA LEU A 9 2.78 5.39 6.47
C LEU A 9 1.26 5.56 6.51
N VAL A 10 0.83 6.82 6.49
CA VAL A 10 -0.58 7.22 6.42
C VAL A 10 -0.84 7.79 5.02
N GLU A 11 -1.70 7.12 4.26
CA GLU A 11 -2.14 7.53 2.93
C GLU A 11 -3.68 7.66 2.94
N GLY A 12 -4.22 8.55 2.12
CA GLY A 12 -5.65 8.73 1.96
C GLY A 12 -6.00 9.81 0.96
N VAL A 13 -7.30 10.01 0.77
CA VAL A 13 -7.91 11.03 -0.10
C VAL A 13 -9.14 11.64 0.59
N ALA A 14 -9.47 12.89 0.27
CA ALA A 14 -10.72 13.50 0.69
C ALA A 14 -11.90 12.88 -0.06
N GLY A 15 -12.99 12.60 0.67
CA GLY A 15 -14.18 11.97 0.11
C GLY A 15 -14.12 10.45 0.20
N SER A 16 -14.65 9.78 -0.83
CA SER A 16 -14.69 8.31 -0.85
C SER A 16 -13.34 7.72 -1.25
N GLY A 17 -12.95 6.62 -0.61
CA GLY A 17 -11.68 5.95 -0.89
C GLY A 17 -11.70 4.98 -2.07
N ASP A 18 -12.83 4.74 -2.73
CA ASP A 18 -12.97 3.69 -3.74
C ASP A 18 -11.95 3.82 -4.89
N ASP A 19 -11.85 5.02 -5.47
CA ASP A 19 -10.95 5.29 -6.61
C ASP A 19 -9.47 5.23 -6.19
N PHE A 20 -9.17 5.65 -4.95
CA PHE A 20 -7.84 5.49 -4.36
C PHE A 20 -7.47 4.01 -4.19
N MET A 21 -8.41 3.18 -3.72
CA MET A 21 -8.17 1.76 -3.49
C MET A 21 -7.88 1.00 -4.80
N ILE A 22 -8.48 1.42 -5.91
CA ILE A 22 -8.24 0.85 -7.25
C ILE A 22 -7.17 1.61 -8.05
N GLY A 23 -6.43 2.53 -7.44
CA GLY A 23 -5.32 3.25 -8.08
C GLY A 23 -5.71 4.21 -9.21
N GLN A 24 -6.98 4.62 -9.25
CA GLN A 24 -7.48 5.66 -10.16
C GLN A 24 -7.33 7.07 -9.58
N GLN A 25 -7.21 7.17 -8.25
CA GLN A 25 -6.89 8.41 -7.55
C GLN A 25 -5.59 8.26 -6.76
N ALA A 26 -4.72 9.26 -6.89
CA ALA A 26 -3.48 9.33 -6.13
C ALA A 26 -3.74 9.70 -4.65
N PRO A 27 -2.89 9.25 -3.70
CA PRO A 27 -2.92 9.79 -2.35
C PRO A 27 -2.63 11.30 -2.38
N GLU A 28 -3.27 12.03 -1.48
CA GLU A 28 -3.09 13.48 -1.34
C GLU A 28 -2.38 13.87 -0.04
N ALA A 29 -1.97 15.13 0.06
CA ALA A 29 -1.47 15.68 1.31
C ALA A 29 -2.63 15.82 2.31
N LEU A 30 -2.58 15.01 3.37
CA LEU A 30 -3.60 14.99 4.41
C LEU A 30 -3.37 16.13 5.43
N PRO A 31 -4.44 16.67 6.03
CA PRO A 31 -4.31 17.58 7.17
C PRO A 31 -3.54 16.94 8.33
N GLU A 32 -2.69 17.73 9.00
CA GLU A 32 -1.81 17.25 10.07
C GLU A 32 -2.59 16.60 11.22
N GLU A 33 -3.77 17.15 11.54
CA GLU A 33 -4.65 16.61 12.57
C GLU A 33 -5.19 15.22 12.22
N VAL A 34 -5.45 14.95 10.93
CA VAL A 34 -5.91 13.64 10.45
C VAL A 34 -4.77 12.63 10.55
N VAL A 35 -3.57 13.00 10.09
CA VAL A 35 -2.37 12.17 10.18
C VAL A 35 -2.10 11.81 11.65
N ALA A 36 -2.08 12.79 12.55
CA ALA A 36 -1.84 12.56 13.98
C ALA A 36 -2.87 11.63 14.63
N ALA A 37 -4.16 11.79 14.30
CA ALA A 37 -5.21 10.95 14.82
C ALA A 37 -5.09 9.49 14.33
N VAL A 38 -4.81 9.30 13.03
CA VAL A 38 -4.63 7.97 12.44
C VAL A 38 -3.35 7.30 12.94
N SER A 39 -2.26 8.04 13.08
CA SER A 39 -1.00 7.53 13.65
C SER A 39 -1.18 7.08 15.10
N SER A 40 -1.91 7.86 15.90
CA SER A 40 -2.23 7.49 17.29
C SER A 40 -3.08 6.21 17.37
N LEU A 41 -4.08 6.09 16.49
CA LEU A 41 -4.90 4.88 16.36
C LEU A 41 -4.07 3.66 15.96
N TYR A 42 -3.16 3.84 14.99
CA TYR A 42 -2.24 2.80 14.54
C TYR A 42 -1.32 2.32 15.67
N SER A 43 -0.67 3.25 16.38
CA SER A 43 0.26 2.91 17.47
C SER A 43 -0.44 2.09 18.55
N ARG A 44 -1.65 2.49 18.96
CA ARG A 44 -2.44 1.74 19.92
C ARG A 44 -2.83 0.35 19.43
N ALA A 45 -3.22 0.22 18.16
CA ALA A 45 -3.54 -1.08 17.57
C ALA A 45 -2.30 -1.98 17.50
N ARG A 46 -1.13 -1.42 17.14
CA ARG A 46 0.14 -2.13 17.05
C ARG A 46 0.61 -2.65 18.41
N GLU A 47 0.54 -1.81 19.45
CA GLU A 47 0.90 -2.20 20.82
C GLU A 47 0.09 -3.39 21.32
N LEU A 48 -1.20 -3.45 20.97
CA LEU A 48 -2.11 -4.51 21.44
C LEU A 48 -2.06 -5.78 20.59
N LEU A 49 -1.84 -5.65 19.27
CA LEU A 49 -2.08 -6.74 18.32
C LEU A 49 -0.82 -7.19 17.56
N GLY A 50 0.31 -6.51 17.78
CA GLY A 50 1.52 -6.64 16.95
C GLY A 50 1.39 -5.88 15.64
N PRO A 51 2.19 -6.21 14.61
CA PRO A 51 2.12 -5.54 13.30
C PRO A 51 0.71 -5.57 12.70
N VAL A 52 0.17 -4.40 12.35
CA VAL A 52 -1.18 -4.26 11.79
C VAL A 52 -1.19 -3.41 10.52
N ARG A 53 -2.25 -3.55 9.74
CA ARG A 53 -2.63 -2.61 8.68
C ARG A 53 -4.08 -2.23 8.86
N LEU A 54 -4.37 -0.95 8.72
CA LEU A 54 -5.70 -0.38 8.91
C LEU A 54 -6.14 0.27 7.59
N GLU A 55 -7.37 -0.02 7.16
CA GLU A 55 -8.13 0.88 6.30
C GLU A 55 -8.98 1.75 7.22
N TRP A 56 -9.03 3.06 6.94
CA TRP A 56 -9.60 4.03 7.84
C TRP A 56 -10.38 5.10 7.09
N VAL A 57 -11.27 5.77 7.80
CA VAL A 57 -11.92 7.03 7.37
C VAL A 57 -11.91 8.01 8.53
N HIS A 58 -11.88 9.31 8.25
CA HIS A 58 -11.98 10.35 9.27
C HIS A 58 -13.24 11.19 9.03
N ASP A 59 -14.11 11.31 10.03
CA ASP A 59 -15.41 12.00 9.90
C ASP A 59 -15.33 13.51 10.18
N GLY A 60 -14.11 14.04 10.32
CA GLY A 60 -13.84 15.42 10.74
C GLY A 60 -13.70 15.59 12.26
N ARG A 61 -13.96 14.55 13.04
CA ARG A 61 -13.81 14.55 14.51
C ARG A 61 -12.91 13.43 15.00
N GLN A 62 -13.02 12.24 14.42
CA GLN A 62 -12.24 11.08 14.82
C GLN A 62 -12.01 10.09 13.67
N PRO A 63 -10.94 9.29 13.74
CA PRO A 63 -10.69 8.20 12.81
C PRO A 63 -11.53 6.96 13.17
N TRP A 64 -12.05 6.30 12.14
CA TRP A 64 -12.76 5.03 12.22
C TRP A 64 -11.98 3.96 11.45
N VAL A 65 -11.88 2.76 12.02
CA VAL A 65 -11.29 1.60 11.33
C VAL A 65 -12.38 0.93 10.50
N LEU A 66 -12.18 0.88 9.19
CA LEU A 66 -13.04 0.15 8.25
C LEU A 66 -12.61 -1.31 8.13
N GLN A 67 -11.30 -1.56 8.09
CA GLN A 67 -10.72 -2.90 8.02
C GLN A 67 -9.41 -2.97 8.80
N LEU A 68 -9.14 -4.13 9.42
CA LEU A 68 -7.92 -4.40 10.17
C LEU A 68 -7.32 -5.74 9.77
N HIS A 69 -6.04 -5.73 9.38
CA HIS A 69 -5.25 -6.94 9.18
C HIS A 69 -4.15 -7.05 10.23
N ARG A 70 -3.98 -8.24 10.79
CA ARG A 70 -2.89 -8.58 11.71
C ARG A 70 -1.77 -9.30 10.96
N GLY A 71 -0.53 -9.16 11.42
CA GLY A 71 0.64 -9.76 10.78
C GLY A 71 0.99 -9.09 9.44
N ALA A 72 0.64 -7.81 9.28
CA ALA A 72 1.03 -7.06 8.10
C ALA A 72 2.56 -6.95 8.05
N THR A 73 3.15 -7.21 6.89
CA THR A 73 4.60 -7.11 6.67
C THR A 73 5.01 -5.64 6.78
N GLU A 74 5.98 -5.34 7.64
CA GLU A 74 6.61 -4.01 7.69
C GLU A 74 7.28 -3.74 6.33
N THR A 75 7.01 -2.58 5.74
CA THR A 75 7.37 -2.28 4.35
C THR A 75 8.22 -1.04 4.34
N VAL A 76 9.46 -1.18 3.88
CA VAL A 76 10.46 -0.10 3.91
C VAL A 76 10.30 0.77 2.66
N GLY A 77 9.76 1.98 2.83
CA GLY A 77 9.67 2.99 1.76
C GLY A 77 8.79 2.56 0.58
N ARG A 78 9.36 2.59 -0.63
CA ARG A 78 8.67 2.22 -1.89
C ARG A 78 8.61 0.71 -2.15
N VAL A 79 9.11 -0.13 -1.24
CA VAL A 79 9.06 -1.60 -1.40
C VAL A 79 7.67 -2.10 -1.01
N ILE A 80 7.05 -2.94 -1.84
CA ILE A 80 5.74 -3.56 -1.60
C ILE A 80 5.92 -4.95 -1.01
N TYR A 81 6.80 -5.75 -1.61
CA TYR A 81 7.21 -7.06 -1.10
C TYR A 81 8.73 -7.21 -1.27
N PRO A 82 9.46 -7.56 -0.20
CA PRO A 82 10.91 -7.62 -0.23
C PRO A 82 11.42 -8.78 -1.08
N GLY A 83 12.59 -8.61 -1.69
CA GLY A 83 13.32 -9.66 -2.41
C GLY A 83 14.21 -9.10 -3.51
N GLU A 84 15.02 -9.97 -4.10
CA GLU A 84 15.84 -9.66 -5.28
C GLU A 84 15.32 -10.43 -6.48
N ALA A 85 15.26 -9.76 -7.62
CA ALA A 85 14.89 -10.35 -8.89
C ALA A 85 15.96 -10.06 -9.93
N SER A 86 16.19 -11.00 -10.84
CA SER A 86 17.16 -10.87 -11.94
C SER A 86 16.79 -9.72 -12.88
N ARG A 87 15.49 -9.45 -13.02
CA ARG A 87 14.94 -8.34 -13.81
C ARG A 87 13.63 -7.88 -13.20
N TYR A 88 13.34 -6.58 -13.33
CA TYR A 88 12.06 -6.00 -12.96
C TYR A 88 11.25 -5.61 -14.19
N ARG A 89 10.01 -6.09 -14.25
CA ARG A 89 9.02 -5.70 -15.26
C ARG A 89 8.25 -4.49 -14.76
N ARG A 90 8.20 -3.44 -15.60
CA ARG A 90 7.38 -2.26 -15.31
C ARG A 90 5.92 -2.57 -15.59
N PHE A 91 5.04 -2.17 -14.68
CA PHE A 91 3.59 -2.29 -14.83
C PHE A 91 2.95 -0.94 -14.55
N GLU A 92 2.25 -0.39 -15.55
CA GLU A 92 1.51 0.87 -15.42
C GLU A 92 0.18 0.62 -14.69
N VAL A 93 -0.06 1.34 -13.60
CA VAL A 93 -1.28 1.17 -12.77
C VAL A 93 -2.57 1.44 -13.55
N SER A 94 -2.49 2.26 -14.60
CA SER A 94 -3.59 2.53 -15.54
C SER A 94 -4.07 1.29 -16.29
N GLY A 95 -3.26 0.22 -16.34
CA GLY A 95 -3.65 -1.07 -16.90
C GLY A 95 -4.67 -1.84 -16.06
N GLY A 96 -4.92 -1.43 -14.82
CA GLY A 96 -5.90 -2.06 -13.94
C GLY A 96 -5.42 -3.35 -13.28
N LEU A 97 -6.25 -3.87 -12.37
CA LEU A 97 -5.86 -4.96 -11.48
C LEU A 97 -5.82 -6.32 -12.18
N GLU A 98 -6.72 -6.56 -13.12
CA GLU A 98 -6.81 -7.78 -13.92
C GLU A 98 -5.55 -7.97 -14.76
N ALA A 99 -5.07 -6.89 -15.39
CA ALA A 99 -3.80 -6.92 -16.13
C ALA A 99 -2.61 -7.16 -15.19
N LEU A 100 -2.64 -6.62 -13.96
CA LEU A 100 -1.61 -6.91 -12.97
C LEU A 100 -1.58 -8.40 -12.61
N ARG A 101 -2.75 -9.01 -12.39
CA ARG A 101 -2.85 -10.46 -12.08
C ARG A 101 -2.28 -11.32 -13.21
N ALA A 102 -2.53 -10.94 -14.46
CA ALA A 102 -1.94 -11.62 -15.61
C ALA A 102 -0.40 -11.47 -15.63
N SER A 103 0.10 -10.25 -15.44
CA SER A 103 1.55 -9.97 -15.38
C SER A 103 2.25 -10.75 -14.25
N ILE A 104 1.62 -10.85 -13.08
CA ILE A 104 2.10 -11.64 -11.95
C ILE A 104 2.22 -13.12 -12.32
N ALA A 105 1.24 -13.70 -13.01
CA ALA A 105 1.27 -15.10 -13.41
C ALA A 105 2.44 -15.40 -14.37
N GLU A 106 2.74 -14.47 -15.29
CA GLU A 106 3.88 -14.59 -16.20
C GLU A 106 5.22 -14.47 -15.47
N VAL A 107 5.33 -13.49 -14.57
CA VAL A 107 6.56 -13.18 -13.83
C VAL A 107 6.91 -14.26 -12.79
N ALA A 108 5.90 -14.85 -12.15
CA ALA A 108 6.09 -15.95 -11.21
C ALA A 108 6.75 -17.17 -11.86
N ALA A 109 6.51 -17.41 -13.15
CA ALA A 109 7.12 -18.52 -13.89
C ALA A 109 8.60 -18.29 -14.23
N THR A 110 9.06 -17.03 -14.24
CA THR A 110 10.42 -16.64 -14.68
C THR A 110 11.33 -16.18 -13.54
N GLY A 111 10.78 -15.92 -12.35
CA GLY A 111 11.54 -15.38 -11.22
C GLY A 111 11.90 -13.89 -11.38
N GLU A 112 11.19 -13.17 -12.26
CA GLU A 112 11.30 -11.72 -12.38
C GLU A 112 10.57 -11.01 -11.20
N GLY A 113 10.80 -9.71 -11.04
CA GLY A 113 10.10 -8.84 -10.10
C GLY A 113 9.20 -7.84 -10.83
N ILE A 114 8.40 -7.08 -10.09
CA ILE A 114 7.49 -6.06 -10.66
C ILE A 114 7.80 -4.67 -10.10
N VAL A 115 7.93 -3.68 -10.98
CA VAL A 115 7.93 -2.26 -10.63
C VAL A 115 6.58 -1.69 -11.01
N LEU A 116 5.79 -1.26 -10.02
CA LEU A 116 4.55 -0.55 -10.25
C LEU A 116 4.86 0.91 -10.55
N VAL A 117 4.45 1.36 -11.74
CA VAL A 117 4.65 2.72 -12.23
C VAL A 117 3.32 3.45 -12.19
N GLY A 118 3.32 4.60 -11.54
CA GLY A 118 2.15 5.47 -11.41
C GLY A 118 1.88 5.92 -9.99
N GLN A 119 0.89 6.78 -9.83
CA GLN A 119 0.54 7.38 -8.54
C GLN A 119 -0.39 6.46 -7.74
N VAL A 120 0.16 5.33 -7.27
CA VAL A 120 -0.57 4.37 -6.44
C VAL A 120 0.07 4.27 -5.07
N GLY A 121 -0.76 4.29 -4.02
CA GLY A 121 -0.26 4.10 -2.66
C GLY A 121 0.25 2.68 -2.44
N VAL A 122 1.26 2.52 -1.59
CA VAL A 122 1.78 1.18 -1.20
C VAL A 122 0.65 0.35 -0.59
N THR A 123 -0.26 1.02 0.14
CA THR A 123 -1.39 0.39 0.84
C THR A 123 -2.60 0.06 -0.04
N SER A 124 -2.57 0.42 -1.32
CA SER A 124 -3.63 0.15 -2.29
C SER A 124 -3.89 -1.34 -2.55
N HIS A 125 -4.99 -1.62 -3.25
CA HIS A 125 -5.33 -2.99 -3.67
C HIS A 125 -4.28 -3.61 -4.60
N PHE A 126 -3.53 -2.80 -5.36
CA PHE A 126 -2.37 -3.24 -6.13
C PHE A 126 -1.27 -3.83 -5.24
N GLY A 127 -0.93 -3.13 -4.16
CA GLY A 127 0.04 -3.62 -3.19
C GLY A 127 -0.38 -4.94 -2.56
N ASP A 128 -1.67 -5.11 -2.28
CA ASP A 128 -2.22 -6.34 -1.72
C ASP A 128 -2.13 -7.54 -2.65
N VAL A 129 -2.38 -7.33 -3.94
CA VAL A 129 -2.24 -8.40 -4.94
C VAL A 129 -0.78 -8.86 -5.04
N LEU A 130 0.17 -7.93 -5.05
CA LEU A 130 1.60 -8.26 -5.11
C LEU A 130 2.11 -8.96 -3.84
N ARG A 131 1.69 -8.52 -2.65
CA ARG A 131 2.05 -9.20 -1.38
C ARG A 131 1.52 -10.61 -1.32
N LYS A 132 0.27 -10.84 -1.73
CA LYS A 132 -0.33 -12.19 -1.79
C LYS A 132 0.42 -13.09 -2.76
N ALA A 133 0.94 -12.54 -3.84
CA ALA A 133 1.75 -13.26 -4.81
C ALA A 133 3.20 -13.50 -4.36
N GLN A 134 3.68 -12.80 -3.33
CA GLN A 134 5.04 -12.89 -2.79
C GLN A 134 6.13 -12.64 -3.86
N ILE A 135 5.87 -11.72 -4.80
CA ILE A 135 6.81 -11.35 -5.86
C ILE A 135 7.60 -10.10 -5.43
N PRO A 136 8.95 -10.09 -5.55
CA PRO A 136 9.76 -8.90 -5.30
C PRO A 136 9.20 -7.69 -6.06
N SER A 137 8.78 -6.66 -5.31
CA SER A 137 8.04 -5.56 -5.90
C SER A 137 8.25 -4.22 -5.21
N ARG A 138 8.21 -3.16 -6.01
CA ARG A 138 8.43 -1.77 -5.57
C ARG A 138 7.66 -0.76 -6.42
N LEU A 139 7.42 0.42 -5.88
CA LEU A 139 6.83 1.57 -6.57
C LEU A 139 7.89 2.44 -7.24
N GLU A 140 7.50 3.03 -8.37
CA GLU A 140 8.22 4.09 -9.05
C GLU A 140 7.24 5.22 -9.43
N GLU A 141 7.64 6.47 -9.16
CA GLU A 141 6.84 7.63 -9.57
C GLU A 141 6.93 7.81 -11.09
N PRO A 142 5.83 8.24 -11.75
CA PRO A 142 5.90 8.62 -13.15
C PRO A 142 6.84 9.83 -13.30
N GLY A 143 7.81 9.71 -14.21
CA GLY A 143 8.73 10.79 -14.56
C GLY A 143 8.10 11.84 -15.48
#